data_AF-A0A7Y2BHA7-F1
#
_entry.id   AF-A0A7Y2BHA7-F1
#
_cell.length_a   1.000
_cell.length_b   1.000
_cell.length_c   1.000
_cell.angle_alpha   90.00
_cell.angle_beta   90.00
_cell.angle_gamma   90.00
#
_symmetry.space_group_name_H-M   'P 1'
#
loop_
_entity.id
_entity.type
_entity.pdbx_description
1 polymer ?
#
loop_
_entity_poly.entity_id
_entity_poly.type
_entity_poly.pdbx_seq_one_letter_code
_entity_poly.pdbx_strand_id
1 'polypeptide(L)'
;RELARAEHLFWSCCKKILGSMRRLKYVPEELHAVEDLMGAIYYCNFSLFQSAPDIWAMDQLFPFMPIHRLTEEPTVRARLADLTCDSDGIVDHFIDVEEVQRSLDLHAVKGGDEYLLGMFLGGAYQEILGDLHNLFGDTNAVHIRLEDYGYSVTNVIKGDSIDEVLRYLQYDPEEMVERVRKQAERALNQGRMSLPQLRTFMLHYEESLRGYTYLKGDA
;
A
#
# COMPACT_ATOMS: atom_id res chain seq x y z
N ARG A 1 -3.17 -16.45 27.79
CA ARG A 1 -4.34 -15.82 28.48
C ARG A 1 -3.90 -14.65 29.35
N GLU A 2 -2.89 -14.80 30.20
CA GLU A 2 -2.37 -13.70 31.04
C GLU A 2 -1.69 -12.61 30.20
N LEU A 3 -0.86 -12.98 29.22
CA LEU A 3 -0.24 -12.03 28.27
C LEU A 3 -1.28 -11.13 27.58
N ALA A 4 -2.31 -11.73 26.95
CA ALA A 4 -3.39 -10.97 26.30
C ALA A 4 -4.11 -10.00 27.24
N ARG A 5 -4.27 -10.35 28.53
CA ARG A 5 -4.84 -9.41 29.52
C ARG A 5 -3.88 -8.27 29.81
N ALA A 6 -2.60 -8.55 30.00
CA ALA A 6 -1.57 -7.54 30.24
C ALA A 6 -1.48 -6.55 29.06
N GLU A 7 -1.47 -7.05 27.82
CA GLU A 7 -1.48 -6.23 26.61
C GLU A 7 -2.74 -5.35 26.54
N HIS A 8 -3.91 -5.91 26.79
CA HIS A 8 -5.16 -5.15 26.78
C HIS A 8 -5.19 -4.04 27.84
N LEU A 9 -4.69 -4.32 29.05
CA LEU A 9 -4.53 -3.35 30.13
C LEU A 9 -3.55 -2.25 29.73
N PHE A 10 -2.40 -2.61 29.18
CA PHE A 10 -1.38 -1.68 28.70
C PHE A 10 -1.96 -0.69 27.68
N TRP A 11 -2.58 -1.19 26.60
CA TRP A 11 -3.19 -0.36 25.56
C TRP A 11 -4.33 0.52 26.09
N SER A 12 -5.12 0.01 27.03
CA SER A 12 -6.19 0.78 27.68
C SER A 12 -5.64 1.93 28.52
N CYS A 13 -4.51 1.72 29.19
CA CYS A 13 -3.80 2.77 29.93
C CYS A 13 -3.24 3.84 28.98
N CYS A 14 -2.54 3.45 27.91
CA CYS A 14 -2.03 4.37 26.89
C CYS A 14 -3.14 5.24 26.30
N LYS A 15 -4.29 4.66 25.97
CA LYS A 15 -5.46 5.41 25.47
C LYS A 15 -5.99 6.45 26.47
N LYS A 16 -6.03 6.13 27.77
CA LYS A 16 -6.44 7.07 28.83
C LYS A 16 -5.42 8.20 29.04
N ILE A 17 -4.13 7.87 28.95
CA ILE A 17 -3.03 8.85 29.03
C ILE A 17 -3.15 9.83 27.87
N LEU A 18 -3.25 9.34 26.63
CA LEU A 18 -3.41 10.17 25.43
C LEU A 18 -4.61 11.11 25.53
N GLY A 19 -5.77 10.61 25.99
CA GLY A 19 -6.96 11.44 26.21
C GLY A 19 -6.78 12.51 27.29
N SER A 20 -5.84 12.31 28.22
CA SER A 20 -5.53 13.28 29.29
C SER A 20 -4.46 14.28 28.89
N MET A 21 -3.48 13.87 28.08
CA MET A 21 -2.45 14.74 27.50
C MET A 21 -3.05 15.90 26.71
N ARG A 22 -4.10 15.63 25.92
CA ARG A 22 -4.84 16.65 25.14
C ARG A 22 -5.44 17.80 25.98
N ARG A 23 -5.56 17.63 27.31
CA ARG A 23 -6.06 18.66 28.23
C ARG A 23 -4.94 19.44 28.92
N LEU A 24 -3.69 19.02 28.78
CA LEU A 24 -2.55 19.69 29.37
C LEU A 24 -2.14 20.87 28.49
N LYS A 25 -1.77 21.98 29.13
CA LYS A 25 -1.22 23.15 28.44
C LYS A 25 0.22 22.90 27.95
N TYR A 26 0.92 22.00 28.61
CA TYR A 26 2.28 21.58 28.29
C TYR A 26 2.34 20.06 28.48
N VAL A 27 2.77 19.35 27.43
CA VAL A 27 2.94 17.90 27.44
C VAL A 27 4.41 17.61 27.76
N PRO A 28 4.72 16.84 28.82
CA PRO A 28 6.07 16.38 29.09
C PRO A 28 6.63 15.55 27.93
N GLU A 29 7.92 15.69 27.66
CA GLU A 29 8.58 15.06 26.51
C GLU A 29 8.50 13.54 26.55
N GLU A 30 8.55 12.95 27.75
CA GLU A 30 8.46 11.51 27.97
C GLU A 30 7.11 10.92 27.51
N LEU A 31 6.07 11.75 27.38
CA LEU A 31 4.77 11.33 26.90
C LEU A 31 4.62 11.40 25.38
N HIS A 32 5.53 12.05 24.65
CA HIS A 32 5.51 12.03 23.17
C HIS A 32 5.67 10.60 22.62
N ALA A 33 6.46 9.76 23.30
CA ALA A 33 6.59 8.34 22.95
C ALA A 33 5.23 7.59 22.99
N VAL A 34 4.27 8.05 23.79
CA VAL A 34 2.91 7.46 23.84
C VAL A 34 2.11 7.86 22.60
N GLU A 35 2.29 9.06 22.06
CA GLU A 35 1.67 9.48 20.81
C GLU A 35 2.17 8.65 19.63
N ASP A 36 3.48 8.44 19.54
CA ASP A 36 4.10 7.60 18.50
C ASP A 36 3.64 6.14 18.59
N LEU A 37 3.60 5.59 19.81
CA LEU A 37 3.16 4.22 20.07
C LEU A 37 1.68 4.00 19.70
N MET A 38 0.85 5.03 19.89
CA MET A 38 -0.58 4.99 19.60
C MET A 38 -0.92 5.44 18.16
N GLY A 39 0.09 5.80 17.36
CA GLY A 39 -0.06 6.19 15.97
C GLY A 39 -0.69 5.09 15.13
N ALA A 40 -1.56 5.48 14.21
CA ALA A 40 -2.18 4.56 13.27
C ALA A 40 -1.17 4.08 12.22
N ILE A 41 -1.48 2.98 11.54
CA ILE A 41 -0.77 2.52 10.36
C ILE A 41 -1.76 2.52 9.20
N TYR A 42 -1.44 3.27 8.15
CA TYR A 42 -2.27 3.35 6.94
C TYR A 42 -1.61 2.50 5.88
N TYR A 43 -2.28 1.41 5.50
CA TYR A 43 -1.83 0.54 4.42
C TYR A 43 -2.17 1.17 3.08
N CYS A 44 -1.14 1.47 2.32
CA CYS A 44 -1.22 2.16 1.05
C CYS A 44 -1.02 1.14 -0.08
N ASN A 45 -1.84 1.21 -1.12
CA ASN A 45 -1.80 0.28 -2.26
C ASN A 45 -0.64 0.60 -3.21
N PHE A 46 0.59 0.41 -2.74
CA PHE A 46 1.83 0.57 -3.50
C PHE A 46 2.94 -0.33 -2.91
N SER A 47 4.13 -0.29 -3.52
CA SER A 47 5.34 -0.95 -3.03
C SER A 47 6.42 0.12 -2.89
N LEU A 48 6.99 0.24 -1.70
CA LEU A 48 8.05 1.19 -1.39
C LEU A 48 9.30 0.88 -2.21
N PHE A 49 9.66 -0.40 -2.33
CA PHE A 49 10.83 -0.86 -3.07
C PHE A 49 10.72 -0.62 -4.58
N GLN A 50 9.50 -0.65 -5.13
CA GLN A 50 9.25 -0.37 -6.54
C GLN A 50 9.16 1.13 -6.84
N SER A 51 8.47 1.91 -6.01
CA SER A 51 8.13 3.31 -6.33
C SER A 51 8.97 4.36 -5.61
N ALA A 52 9.63 4.01 -4.50
CA ALA A 52 10.41 4.92 -3.67
C ALA A 52 11.63 4.23 -3.03
N PRO A 53 12.49 3.55 -3.82
CA PRO A 53 13.60 2.74 -3.29
C PRO A 53 14.58 3.55 -2.43
N ASP A 54 14.75 4.85 -2.71
CA ASP A 54 15.68 5.70 -1.93
C ASP A 54 15.21 5.93 -0.49
N ILE A 55 13.92 5.77 -0.17
CA ILE A 55 13.44 5.79 1.22
C ILE A 55 14.11 4.67 2.00
N TRP A 56 14.11 3.47 1.43
CA TRP A 56 14.70 2.28 2.06
C TRP A 56 16.23 2.28 2.00
N ALA A 57 16.81 2.69 0.87
CA ALA A 57 18.24 2.57 0.64
C ALA A 57 19.08 3.67 1.32
N MET A 58 18.53 4.88 1.48
CA MET A 58 19.31 6.08 1.87
C MET A 58 18.57 7.03 2.82
N ASP A 59 17.45 6.60 3.43
CA ASP A 59 16.62 7.44 4.30
C ASP A 59 16.15 8.74 3.61
N GLN A 60 15.97 8.71 2.28
CA GLN A 60 15.54 9.87 1.51
C GLN A 60 14.12 10.26 1.91
N LEU A 61 13.91 11.56 2.19
CA LEU A 61 12.59 12.09 2.52
C LEU A 61 11.85 12.52 1.26
N PHE A 62 10.60 12.10 1.15
CA PHE A 62 9.65 12.58 0.14
C PHE A 62 8.46 13.26 0.82
N PRO A 63 7.90 14.34 0.25
CA PRO A 63 6.64 14.89 0.73
C PRO A 63 5.50 13.91 0.42
N PHE A 64 4.79 13.50 1.47
CA PHE A 64 3.52 12.77 1.37
C PHE A 64 2.39 13.66 1.87
N MET A 65 1.28 13.72 1.14
CA MET A 65 0.07 14.40 1.62
C MET A 65 -1.20 13.85 0.95
N PRO A 66 -2.37 13.98 1.59
CA PRO A 66 -3.65 13.75 0.93
C PRO A 66 -3.80 14.64 -0.31
N ILE A 67 -4.35 14.11 -1.39
CA ILE A 67 -4.69 14.92 -2.58
C ILE A 67 -6.15 15.36 -2.60
N HIS A 68 -6.87 15.10 -1.50
CA HIS A 68 -8.26 15.50 -1.30
C HIS A 68 -8.51 15.80 0.19
N ARG A 69 -9.71 16.34 0.49
CA ARG A 69 -10.12 16.78 1.83
C ARG A 69 -9.20 17.83 2.47
N LEU A 70 -8.49 18.61 1.66
CA LEU A 70 -7.51 19.62 2.10
C LEU A 70 -8.11 20.80 2.91
N THR A 71 -9.44 20.90 2.95
CA THR A 71 -10.16 21.90 3.75
C THR A 71 -10.63 21.35 5.10
N GLU A 72 -10.40 20.07 5.38
CA GLU A 72 -10.70 19.41 6.65
C GLU A 72 -9.43 19.34 7.50
N GLU A 73 -9.58 19.47 8.81
CA GLU A 73 -8.45 19.32 9.73
C GLU A 73 -8.11 17.82 9.88
N PRO A 74 -6.84 17.41 9.70
CA PRO A 74 -6.42 16.04 9.99
C PRO A 74 -6.56 15.75 11.49
N THR A 75 -6.93 14.51 11.82
CA THR A 75 -7.27 14.10 13.21
C THR A 75 -6.55 12.84 13.65
N VAL A 76 -5.77 12.22 12.76
CA VAL A 76 -5.10 10.95 12.96
C VAL A 76 -3.63 11.13 12.64
N ARG A 77 -2.74 10.80 13.57
CA ARG A 77 -1.32 10.62 13.29
C ARG A 77 -1.09 9.20 12.80
N ALA A 78 -0.48 9.05 11.63
CA ALA A 78 -0.26 7.75 11.03
C ALA A 78 1.14 7.61 10.41
N ARG A 79 1.65 6.38 10.43
CA ARG A 79 2.73 5.93 9.56
C ARG A 79 2.11 5.28 8.32
N LEU A 80 2.82 5.30 7.21
CA LEU A 80 2.37 4.68 5.97
C LEU A 80 3.07 3.33 5.81
N ALA A 81 2.32 2.26 5.65
CA ALA A 81 2.87 0.96 5.29
C ALA A 81 2.49 0.64 3.85
N ASP A 82 3.37 -0.01 3.11
CA ASP A 82 3.09 -0.51 1.78
C ASP A 82 2.38 -1.89 1.85
N LEU A 83 2.24 -2.57 0.70
CA LEU A 83 1.61 -3.89 0.62
C LEU A 83 2.57 -5.07 0.74
N THR A 84 3.86 -4.80 0.87
CA THR A 84 4.85 -5.87 0.95
C THR A 84 4.73 -6.61 2.28
N CYS A 85 5.30 -7.82 2.30
CA CYS A 85 5.37 -8.61 3.52
C CYS A 85 6.62 -8.26 4.35
N ASP A 86 7.41 -7.29 3.89
CA ASP A 86 8.62 -6.85 4.55
C ASP A 86 8.29 -5.77 5.58
N SER A 87 8.90 -5.86 6.76
CA SER A 87 8.75 -4.82 7.79
C SER A 87 9.41 -3.50 7.40
N ASP A 88 10.34 -3.53 6.45
CA ASP A 88 11.01 -2.35 5.89
C ASP A 88 10.09 -1.57 4.93
N GLY A 89 8.96 -2.14 4.52
CA GLY A 89 7.90 -1.48 3.73
C GLY A 89 7.10 -0.43 4.50
N ILE A 90 7.75 0.40 5.31
CA ILE A 90 7.12 1.45 6.13
C ILE A 90 7.81 2.80 5.91
N VAL A 91 6.99 3.84 5.74
CA VAL A 91 7.42 5.23 5.79
C VAL A 91 7.05 5.78 7.16
N ASP A 92 8.08 6.02 7.96
CA ASP A 92 7.96 6.56 9.32
C ASP A 92 8.83 7.81 9.56
N HIS A 93 9.33 8.44 8.50
CA HIS A 93 10.07 9.71 8.55
C HIS A 93 9.46 10.68 7.54
N PHE A 94 9.00 11.84 8.01
CA PHE A 94 8.28 12.83 7.20
C PHE A 94 8.91 14.22 7.35
N ILE A 95 8.80 15.03 6.29
CA ILE A 95 9.32 16.40 6.22
C ILE A 95 8.51 17.31 7.13
N ASP A 96 9.19 18.12 7.93
CA ASP A 96 8.60 19.20 8.73
C ASP A 96 9.58 20.40 8.82
N VAL A 97 9.11 21.53 9.34
CA VAL A 97 9.81 22.83 9.35
C VAL A 97 11.03 22.83 10.27
N GLU A 98 10.95 22.13 11.41
CA GLU A 98 12.00 22.13 12.44
C GLU A 98 12.80 20.82 12.43
N GLU A 99 12.13 19.67 12.51
CA GLU A 99 12.76 18.36 12.63
C GLU A 99 11.94 17.27 11.92
N VAL A 100 12.59 16.18 11.51
CA VAL A 100 11.92 15.05 10.85
C VAL A 100 10.87 14.43 11.78
N GLN A 101 9.61 14.41 11.34
CA GLN A 101 8.50 13.85 12.11
C GLN A 101 8.40 12.33 11.91
N ARG A 102 7.97 11.61 12.97
CA ARG A 102 7.79 10.15 12.92
C ARG A 102 6.43 9.69 12.40
N SER A 103 5.53 10.63 12.12
CA SER A 103 4.17 10.36 11.66
C SER A 103 3.64 11.52 10.83
N LEU A 104 2.67 11.22 9.97
CA LEU A 104 1.97 12.18 9.14
C LEU A 104 0.57 12.45 9.72
N ASP A 105 0.18 13.72 9.79
CA ASP A 105 -1.18 14.12 10.17
C ASP A 105 -2.15 13.87 8.99
N LEU A 106 -3.08 12.93 9.18
CA LEU A 106 -4.04 12.46 8.19
C LEU A 106 -5.48 12.55 8.69
N HIS A 107 -6.40 12.43 7.73
CA HIS A 107 -7.83 12.34 8.01
C HIS A 107 -8.19 10.91 8.38
N ALA A 108 -9.11 10.73 9.33
CA ALA A 108 -9.70 9.42 9.57
C ALA A 108 -10.35 8.87 8.27
N VAL A 109 -9.93 7.68 7.89
CA VAL A 109 -10.53 6.90 6.79
C VAL A 109 -11.82 6.25 7.30
N LYS A 110 -12.90 6.44 6.56
CA LYS A 110 -14.19 5.77 6.81
C LYS A 110 -14.28 4.57 5.88
N GLY A 111 -14.82 3.45 6.37
CA GLY A 111 -14.95 2.25 5.55
C GLY A 111 -15.77 2.52 4.29
N GLY A 112 -15.21 2.19 3.13
CA GLY A 112 -15.83 2.38 1.81
C GLY A 112 -15.47 3.68 1.09
N ASP A 113 -14.81 4.65 1.75
CA ASP A 113 -14.38 5.89 1.10
C ASP A 113 -12.95 5.77 0.55
N GLU A 114 -12.72 6.19 -0.70
CA GLU A 114 -11.38 6.26 -1.27
C GLU A 114 -10.53 7.33 -0.56
N TYR A 115 -9.37 6.92 -0.05
CA TYR A 115 -8.40 7.82 0.57
C TYR A 115 -7.10 7.82 -0.24
N LEU A 116 -6.84 8.93 -0.95
CA LEU A 116 -5.76 9.04 -1.91
C LEU A 116 -4.65 9.92 -1.33
N LEU A 117 -3.43 9.38 -1.36
CA LEU A 117 -2.20 10.08 -0.98
C LEU A 117 -1.36 10.33 -2.24
N GLY A 118 -0.68 11.47 -2.25
CA GLY A 118 0.34 11.78 -3.24
C GLY A 118 1.71 11.74 -2.59
N MET A 119 2.66 11.07 -3.25
CA MET A 119 4.08 11.22 -3.01
C MET A 119 4.64 12.20 -4.05
N PHE A 120 5.35 13.22 -3.61
CA PHE A 120 5.89 14.26 -4.48
C PHE A 120 7.41 14.17 -4.56
N LEU A 121 8.00 14.86 -5.55
CA LEU A 121 9.44 14.92 -5.76
C LEU A 121 10.12 13.56 -6.09
N GLY A 122 9.36 12.53 -6.45
CA GLY A 122 9.87 11.22 -6.87
C GLY A 122 10.35 11.12 -8.33
N GLY A 123 10.43 12.23 -9.06
CA GLY A 123 10.70 12.21 -10.51
C GLY A 123 12.16 11.96 -10.91
N ALA A 124 13.07 11.81 -9.95
CA ALA A 124 14.49 11.53 -10.19
C ALA A 124 14.89 10.20 -9.54
N TYR A 125 15.61 9.36 -10.28
CA TYR A 125 16.10 8.03 -9.88
C TYR A 125 15.03 6.96 -9.60
N GLN A 126 13.88 7.31 -9.00
CA GLN A 126 12.96 6.33 -8.43
C GLN A 126 12.42 5.32 -9.46
N GLU A 127 12.02 5.80 -10.64
CA GLU A 127 11.42 4.95 -11.67
C GLU A 127 12.38 3.86 -12.19
N ILE A 128 13.68 4.13 -12.27
CA ILE A 128 14.65 3.18 -12.84
C ILE A 128 15.33 2.29 -11.79
N LEU A 129 15.29 2.71 -10.52
CA LEU A 129 15.91 1.97 -9.41
C LEU A 129 14.94 1.00 -8.72
N GLY A 130 13.65 1.06 -9.05
CA GLY A 130 12.63 0.18 -8.49
C GLY A 130 12.92 -1.30 -8.72
N ASP A 131 12.56 -2.13 -7.74
CA ASP A 131 12.66 -3.59 -7.85
C ASP A 131 11.28 -4.28 -7.75
N LEU A 132 11.27 -5.55 -8.18
CA LEU A 132 10.08 -6.40 -8.17
C LEU A 132 9.85 -7.09 -6.80
N HIS A 133 10.07 -6.40 -5.68
CA HIS A 133 9.85 -6.98 -4.35
C HIS A 133 8.43 -7.52 -4.23
N ASN A 134 8.27 -8.75 -3.74
CA ASN A 134 7.00 -9.48 -3.71
C ASN A 134 6.27 -9.61 -5.06
N LEU A 135 6.98 -9.47 -6.18
CA LEU A 135 6.41 -9.51 -7.54
C LEU A 135 5.45 -8.35 -7.83
N PHE A 136 5.51 -7.26 -7.08
CA PHE A 136 4.88 -6.01 -7.48
C PHE A 136 5.69 -5.43 -8.63
N GLY A 137 5.04 -5.24 -9.77
CA GLY A 137 5.68 -4.73 -10.98
C GLY A 137 5.54 -3.22 -11.13
N ASP A 138 5.92 -2.71 -12.30
CA ASP A 138 5.86 -1.29 -12.59
C ASP A 138 4.44 -0.73 -12.40
N THR A 139 4.36 0.50 -11.92
CA THR A 139 3.08 1.18 -11.75
C THR A 139 2.57 1.80 -13.04
N ASN A 140 1.25 1.99 -13.17
CA ASN A 140 0.70 2.79 -14.26
C ASN A 140 1.28 4.22 -14.23
N ALA A 141 1.77 4.70 -15.38
CA ALA A 141 2.29 6.05 -15.54
C ALA A 141 1.49 6.83 -16.59
N VAL A 142 1.22 8.10 -16.32
CA VAL A 142 0.40 8.96 -17.18
C VAL A 142 1.09 10.30 -17.40
N HIS A 143 1.24 10.71 -18.66
CA HIS A 143 1.80 12.01 -18.99
C HIS A 143 0.67 13.03 -19.18
N ILE A 144 0.58 13.99 -18.26
CA ILE A 144 -0.42 15.06 -18.26
C ILE A 144 0.22 16.35 -18.80
N ARG A 145 -0.46 17.01 -19.73
CA ARG A 145 -0.09 18.33 -20.25
C ARG A 145 -1.14 19.36 -19.88
N LEU A 146 -0.70 20.51 -19.41
CA LEU A 146 -1.59 21.66 -19.18
C LEU A 146 -1.85 22.36 -20.51
N GLU A 147 -3.11 22.67 -20.78
CA GLU A 147 -3.60 23.35 -21.98
C GLU A 147 -4.41 24.58 -21.55
N ASP A 148 -4.68 25.50 -22.48
CA ASP A 148 -5.46 26.72 -22.20
C ASP A 148 -6.89 26.42 -21.69
N TYR A 149 -7.43 25.25 -22.02
CA TYR A 149 -8.78 24.81 -21.64
C TYR A 149 -8.79 23.82 -20.46
N GLY A 150 -7.65 23.54 -19.84
CA GLY A 150 -7.53 22.57 -18.75
C GLY A 150 -6.31 21.67 -18.90
N TYR A 151 -6.53 20.36 -19.02
CA TYR A 151 -5.44 19.40 -19.18
C TYR A 151 -5.77 18.36 -20.25
N SER A 152 -4.72 17.77 -20.82
CA SER A 152 -4.80 16.65 -21.76
C SER A 152 -3.92 15.49 -21.25
N VAL A 153 -4.42 14.26 -21.42
CA VAL A 153 -3.64 13.04 -21.18
C VAL A 153 -2.97 12.67 -22.49
N THR A 154 -1.65 12.85 -22.54
CA THR A 154 -0.87 12.70 -23.79
C THR A 154 -0.33 11.29 -23.99
N ASN A 155 -0.05 10.58 -22.90
CA ASN A 155 0.44 9.21 -22.95
C ASN A 155 -0.03 8.44 -21.71
N VAL A 156 -0.30 7.14 -21.89
CA VAL A 156 -0.65 6.22 -20.81
C VAL A 156 0.22 4.98 -20.98
N ILE A 157 1.06 4.73 -19.99
CA ILE A 157 1.89 3.54 -19.89
C ILE A 157 1.24 2.66 -18.82
N LYS A 158 0.86 1.45 -19.23
CA LYS A 158 0.28 0.48 -18.30
C LYS A 158 1.40 -0.12 -17.47
N GLY A 159 1.14 -0.25 -16.18
CA GLY A 159 2.00 -1.02 -15.29
C GLY A 159 1.85 -2.51 -15.53
N ASP A 160 2.73 -3.30 -14.90
CA ASP A 160 2.86 -4.71 -15.22
C ASP A 160 1.66 -5.55 -14.74
N SER A 161 1.28 -6.52 -15.54
CA SER A 161 0.42 -7.62 -15.12
C SER A 161 1.20 -8.77 -14.47
N ILE A 162 0.50 -9.64 -13.73
CA ILE A 162 1.11 -10.77 -13.03
C ILE A 162 1.85 -11.70 -14.01
N ASP A 163 1.30 -11.94 -15.20
CA ASP A 163 1.94 -12.74 -16.24
C ASP A 163 3.23 -12.12 -16.80
N GLU A 164 3.29 -10.79 -16.93
CA GLU A 164 4.51 -10.06 -17.31
C GLU A 164 5.61 -10.23 -16.24
N VAL A 165 5.27 -10.05 -14.97
CA VAL A 165 6.18 -10.28 -13.84
C VAL A 165 6.70 -11.72 -13.79
N LEU A 166 5.82 -12.70 -14.02
CA LEU A 166 6.21 -14.12 -14.08
C LEU A 166 7.16 -14.41 -15.24
N ARG A 167 6.99 -13.77 -16.40
CA ARG A 167 7.91 -13.92 -17.54
C ARG A 167 9.30 -13.36 -17.24
N TYR A 168 9.40 -12.26 -16.50
CA TYR A 168 10.72 -11.75 -16.05
C TYR A 168 11.48 -12.81 -15.24
N LEU A 169 10.76 -13.59 -14.43
CA LEU A 169 11.29 -14.72 -13.67
C LEU A 169 11.46 -16.02 -14.47
N GLN A 170 11.37 -15.97 -15.80
CA GLN A 170 11.51 -17.12 -16.70
C GLN A 170 10.44 -18.21 -16.52
N TYR A 171 9.27 -17.85 -15.97
CA TYR A 171 8.08 -18.70 -16.05
C TYR A 171 7.37 -18.50 -17.40
N ASP A 172 6.67 -19.55 -17.82
CA ASP A 172 5.78 -19.54 -18.99
C ASP A 172 4.32 -19.56 -18.49
N PRO A 173 3.63 -18.40 -18.47
CA PRO A 173 2.23 -18.30 -18.07
C PRO A 173 1.31 -19.23 -18.85
N GLU A 174 1.55 -19.44 -20.15
CA GLU A 174 0.78 -20.36 -20.97
C GLU A 174 0.95 -21.81 -20.49
N GLU A 175 2.17 -22.23 -20.17
CA GLU A 175 2.41 -23.55 -19.60
C GLU A 175 1.77 -23.71 -18.20
N MET A 176 1.79 -22.66 -17.39
CA MET A 176 1.15 -22.65 -16.07
C MET A 176 -0.37 -22.84 -16.18
N VAL A 177 -1.04 -22.10 -17.07
CA VAL A 177 -2.48 -22.26 -17.35
C VAL A 177 -2.78 -23.70 -17.79
N GLU A 178 -1.97 -24.26 -18.69
CA GLU A 178 -2.16 -25.62 -19.18
C GLU A 178 -1.98 -26.69 -18.08
N ARG A 179 -1.03 -26.49 -17.15
CA ARG A 179 -0.84 -27.38 -15.99
C ARG A 179 -2.04 -27.31 -15.04
N VAL A 180 -2.55 -26.11 -14.76
CA VAL A 180 -3.74 -25.91 -13.91
C VAL A 180 -4.99 -26.51 -14.57
N ARG A 181 -5.16 -26.34 -15.88
CA ARG A 181 -6.25 -26.96 -16.65
C ARG A 181 -6.26 -28.48 -16.52
N LYS A 182 -5.11 -29.13 -16.72
CA LYS A 182 -4.96 -30.59 -16.54
C LYS A 182 -5.30 -31.05 -15.12
N GLN A 183 -4.94 -30.26 -14.10
CA GLN A 183 -5.29 -30.56 -12.71
C GLN A 183 -6.79 -30.42 -12.44
N ALA A 184 -7.42 -29.38 -12.97
CA ALA A 184 -8.86 -29.17 -12.86
C ALA A 184 -9.66 -30.29 -13.55
N GLU A 185 -9.23 -30.75 -14.73
CA GLU A 185 -9.87 -31.87 -15.44
C GLU A 185 -9.77 -33.19 -14.66
N ARG A 186 -8.63 -33.45 -14.00
CA ARG A 186 -8.49 -34.60 -13.09
C ARG A 186 -9.46 -34.51 -11.91
N ALA A 187 -9.66 -33.32 -11.34
CA ALA A 187 -10.61 -33.11 -10.26
C ALA A 187 -12.06 -33.32 -10.70
N LEU A 188 -12.41 -32.88 -11.92
CA LEU A 188 -13.71 -33.14 -12.55
C LEU A 188 -13.96 -34.64 -12.72
N ASN A 189 -12.99 -35.37 -13.30
CA ASN A 189 -13.11 -36.82 -13.52
C ASN A 189 -13.23 -37.63 -12.22
N GLN A 190 -12.71 -37.09 -11.12
CA GLN A 190 -12.82 -37.71 -9.79
C GLN A 190 -14.07 -37.27 -9.01
N GLY A 191 -14.95 -36.47 -9.61
CA GLY A 191 -16.17 -35.97 -8.97
C GLY A 191 -15.92 -34.97 -7.83
N ARG A 192 -14.71 -34.39 -7.73
CA ARG A 192 -14.37 -33.36 -6.73
C ARG A 192 -14.77 -31.95 -7.16
N MET A 193 -15.13 -31.77 -8.42
CA MET A 193 -15.50 -30.51 -9.03
C MET A 193 -16.54 -30.75 -10.13
N SER A 194 -17.48 -29.82 -10.31
CA SER A 194 -18.45 -29.84 -11.41
C SER A 194 -17.95 -29.07 -12.64
N LEU A 195 -18.53 -29.32 -13.82
CA LEU A 195 -18.15 -28.61 -15.05
C LEU A 195 -18.33 -27.09 -14.95
N PRO A 196 -19.40 -26.54 -14.36
CA PRO A 196 -19.51 -25.10 -14.14
C PRO A 196 -18.40 -24.54 -13.24
N GLN A 197 -18.08 -25.22 -12.14
CA GLN A 197 -17.00 -24.81 -11.23
C GLN A 197 -15.64 -24.79 -11.94
N LEU A 198 -15.36 -25.80 -12.79
CA LEU A 198 -14.13 -25.84 -13.57
C LEU A 198 -14.01 -24.63 -14.49
N ARG A 199 -15.09 -24.28 -15.21
CA ARG A 199 -15.09 -23.11 -16.10
C ARG A 199 -14.85 -21.82 -15.34
N THR A 200 -15.57 -21.62 -14.24
CA THR A 200 -15.39 -20.44 -13.38
C THR A 200 -13.96 -20.36 -12.83
N PHE A 201 -13.42 -21.49 -12.37
CA PHE A 201 -12.05 -21.56 -11.85
C PHE A 201 -11.00 -21.20 -12.90
N MET A 202 -11.10 -21.77 -14.11
CA MET A 202 -10.15 -21.48 -15.19
C MET A 202 -10.24 -20.03 -15.66
N LEU A 203 -11.45 -19.49 -15.82
CA LEU A 203 -11.65 -18.08 -16.16
C LEU A 203 -11.02 -17.17 -15.11
N HIS A 204 -11.28 -17.44 -13.83
CA HIS A 204 -10.70 -16.65 -12.75
C HIS A 204 -9.16 -16.73 -12.75
N TYR A 205 -8.58 -17.92 -12.93
CA TYR A 205 -7.13 -18.09 -12.97
C TYR A 205 -6.48 -17.31 -14.11
N GLU A 206 -7.04 -17.38 -15.32
CA GLU A 206 -6.55 -16.63 -16.49
C GLU A 206 -6.72 -15.12 -16.34
N GLU A 207 -7.85 -14.66 -15.81
CA GLU A 207 -8.11 -13.23 -15.54
C GLU A 207 -7.19 -12.69 -14.45
N SER A 208 -6.91 -13.47 -13.41
CA SER A 208 -5.95 -13.12 -12.36
C SER A 208 -4.55 -12.97 -12.92
N LEU A 209 -4.08 -13.88 -13.78
CA LEU A 209 -2.76 -13.77 -14.41
C LEU A 209 -2.60 -12.51 -15.27
N ARG A 210 -3.65 -12.11 -15.98
CA ARG A 210 -3.68 -10.85 -16.76
C ARG A 210 -3.97 -9.61 -15.91
N GLY A 211 -4.20 -9.81 -14.62
CA GLY A 211 -4.50 -8.74 -13.67
C GLY A 211 -3.25 -7.92 -13.36
N TYR A 212 -3.49 -6.66 -13.01
CA TYR A 212 -2.45 -5.79 -12.44
C TYR A 212 -1.90 -6.38 -11.14
N THR A 213 -0.61 -6.17 -10.88
CA THR A 213 0.10 -6.77 -9.74
C THR A 213 -0.35 -6.23 -8.38
N TYR A 214 -0.91 -5.03 -8.34
CA TYR A 214 -1.42 -4.39 -7.12
C TYR A 214 -2.85 -4.79 -6.78
N LEU A 215 -3.23 -4.55 -5.53
CA LEU A 215 -4.55 -4.94 -5.03
C LEU A 215 -5.66 -4.13 -5.70
N LYS A 216 -6.80 -4.77 -5.92
CA LYS A 216 -8.05 -4.09 -6.27
C LYS A 216 -8.78 -3.77 -4.97
N GLY A 217 -9.37 -2.58 -4.89
CA GLY A 217 -10.26 -2.26 -3.78
C GLY A 217 -11.42 -3.26 -3.72
N ASP A 218 -11.86 -3.61 -2.52
CA ASP A 218 -13.15 -4.26 -2.32
C ASP A 218 -14.23 -3.28 -2.77
N ALA A 219 -14.85 -3.54 -3.93
CA ALA A 219 -16.00 -2.77 -4.41
C ALA A 219 -17.25 -3.03 -3.56
#